data_AF-A0A6M8MRR7-F1
#
_entry.id   AF-A0A6M8MRR7-F1
#
_cell.length_a   1.000
_cell.length_b   1.000
_cell.length_c   1.000
_cell.angle_alpha   90.00
_cell.angle_beta   90.00
_cell.angle_gamma   90.00
#
_symmetry.space_group_name_H-M   'P 1'
#
loop_
_entity.id
_entity.type
_entity.pdbx_description
1 polymer ?
#
loop_
_entity_poly.entity_id
_entity_poly.type
_entity_poly.pdbx_seq_one_letter_code
_entity_poly.pdbx_strand_id
1 'polypeptide(L)'
;MVSSKVRVRTFVYNSSTKAYEFKQDGADRPALIWTPAVSPESSSTALPADDSKGPEYSGAAILPVSEQLGRFPTYDIEDFEDYILVFPADSGLPPVYVMFNSPRYLPGVVSGFGGDIDPQWETKASAGLGSPIPAVVADALRGKEYAQFRNFKRAIWREMSKHAEITQGMSERNIKLIKQGKAPIAPNAEQKNGRRWYEIHHISLISKGGDVYGIDNLGINTPAQHDRIHQEIRKNEERP
;
A
#
# COMPACT_ATOMS: atom_id res chain seq x y z
N MET A 1 -2.99 14.51 4.45
CA MET A 1 -1.99 15.39 5.07
C MET A 1 -0.70 14.60 5.12
N VAL A 2 0.36 15.10 4.49
CA VAL A 2 1.70 14.50 4.61
C VAL A 2 2.17 14.74 6.04
N SER A 3 2.67 13.71 6.72
CA SER A 3 3.25 13.86 8.06
C SER A 3 4.36 14.90 8.04
N SER A 4 4.33 15.87 8.96
CA SER A 4 5.43 16.84 9.13
C SER A 4 6.61 16.27 9.93
N LYS A 5 6.54 14.99 10.33
CA LYS A 5 7.56 14.28 11.08
C LYS A 5 8.04 13.07 10.29
N VAL A 6 9.34 13.03 10.00
CA VAL A 6 10.02 11.93 9.31
C VAL A 6 10.84 11.14 10.31
N ARG A 7 10.83 9.81 10.21
CA ARG A 7 11.60 8.94 11.11
C ARG A 7 13.08 9.01 10.76
N VAL A 8 13.93 9.27 11.77
CA VAL A 8 15.38 9.20 11.61
C VAL A 8 15.84 7.80 12.04
N ARG A 9 16.65 7.15 11.20
CA ARG A 9 17.26 5.84 11.46
C ARG A 9 18.71 5.85 10.98
N THR A 10 19.49 4.87 11.40
CA THR A 10 20.92 4.80 11.08
C THR A 10 21.21 3.57 10.24
N PHE A 11 22.08 3.72 9.24
CA PHE A 11 22.68 2.57 8.58
C PHE A 11 23.63 1.82 9.52
N VAL A 12 23.66 0.50 9.40
CA VAL A 12 24.66 -0.34 10.05
C VAL A 12 25.69 -0.76 9.02
N TYR A 13 26.96 -0.49 9.27
CA TYR A 13 28.02 -0.98 8.39
C TYR A 13 28.22 -2.49 8.58
N ASN A 14 28.06 -3.24 7.49
CA ASN A 14 28.35 -4.66 7.45
C ASN A 14 29.75 -4.88 6.87
N SER A 15 30.70 -5.25 7.73
CA SER A 15 32.10 -5.45 7.37
C SER A 15 32.35 -6.63 6.42
N SER A 16 31.43 -7.61 6.38
CA SER A 16 31.51 -8.79 5.51
C SER A 16 31.11 -8.47 4.07
N THR A 17 30.09 -7.64 3.88
CA THR A 17 29.60 -7.21 2.56
C THR A 17 30.20 -5.88 2.11
N LYS A 18 30.94 -5.19 2.99
CA LYS A 18 31.49 -3.84 2.77
C LYS A 18 30.43 -2.81 2.40
N ALA A 19 29.20 -3.00 2.87
CA ALA A 19 28.06 -2.16 2.57
C ALA A 19 27.39 -1.64 3.84
N TYR A 20 26.65 -0.54 3.69
CA TYR A 20 25.79 0.00 4.73
C TYR A 20 24.38 -0.57 4.56
N GLU A 21 23.84 -1.17 5.60
CA GLU A 21 22.54 -1.86 5.59
C GLU A 21 21.55 -1.13 6.49
N PHE A 22 20.35 -0.88 5.95
CA PHE A 22 19.22 -0.41 6.73
C PHE A 22 18.15 -1.51 6.77
N LYS A 23 17.73 -1.88 7.97
CA LYS A 23 16.61 -2.79 8.22
C LYS A 23 15.45 -1.98 8.79
N GLN A 24 14.25 -2.21 8.25
CA GLN A 24 13.03 -1.70 8.87
C GLN A 24 12.82 -2.38 10.24
N ASP A 25 12.11 -1.70 11.14
CA ASP A 25 11.88 -2.20 12.49
C ASP A 25 11.16 -3.58 12.42
N GLY A 26 11.77 -4.63 12.99
CA GLY A 26 11.23 -6.00 12.96
C GLY A 26 11.56 -6.81 11.69
N ALA A 27 12.30 -6.27 10.73
CA ALA A 27 12.71 -7.00 9.53
C ALA A 27 14.03 -7.78 9.74
N ASP A 28 14.05 -9.03 9.30
CA ASP A 28 15.27 -9.87 9.36
C ASP A 28 16.28 -9.53 8.25
N ARG A 29 15.79 -8.95 7.15
CA ARG A 29 16.56 -8.61 5.95
C ARG A 29 16.67 -7.10 5.74
N PRO A 30 17.77 -6.59 5.14
CA PRO A 30 17.91 -5.18 4.83
C PRO A 30 16.89 -4.74 3.78
N ALA A 31 16.19 -3.64 4.07
CA ALA A 31 15.28 -2.97 3.14
C ALA A 31 16.04 -2.08 2.14
N LEU A 32 17.23 -1.61 2.53
CA LEU A 32 18.14 -0.85 1.67
C LEU A 32 19.59 -1.25 1.94
N ILE A 33 20.33 -1.49 0.88
CA ILE A 33 21.78 -1.74 0.90
C ILE A 33 22.45 -0.62 0.12
N TRP A 34 23.34 0.12 0.77
CA TRP A 34 24.14 1.16 0.17
C TRP A 34 25.59 0.70 0.05
N THR A 35 26.04 0.47 -1.17
CA THR A 35 27.43 0.10 -1.48
C THR A 35 28.14 1.34 -2.01
N PRO A 36 29.12 1.91 -1.27
CA PRO A 36 29.85 3.07 -1.76
C PRO A 36 30.71 2.69 -2.97
N ALA A 37 30.66 3.50 -4.03
CA ALA A 37 31.46 3.29 -5.25
C ALA A 37 32.98 3.38 -4.99
N VAL A 38 33.37 4.04 -3.90
CA VAL A 38 34.74 4.12 -3.41
C VAL A 38 34.71 3.76 -1.93
N SER A 39 35.41 2.71 -1.52
CA SER A 39 35.61 2.43 -0.09
C SER A 39 36.66 3.40 0.45
N PRO A 40 36.33 4.28 1.41
CA PRO A 40 37.33 5.17 1.98
C PRO A 40 38.30 4.33 2.83
N GLU A 41 39.56 4.19 2.40
CA GLU A 41 40.59 3.50 3.20
C GLU A 41 41.04 4.33 4.42
N SER A 42 40.64 5.59 4.49
CA SER A 42 40.82 6.54 5.59
C SER A 42 40.37 7.91 5.06
N SER A 43 40.15 8.89 5.94
CA SER A 43 39.69 10.26 5.61
C SER A 43 40.61 11.04 4.67
N SER A 44 40.71 10.61 3.41
CA SER A 44 41.61 11.16 2.40
C SER A 44 40.82 11.90 1.32
N THR A 45 41.23 13.14 1.04
CA THR A 45 40.71 14.04 0.00
C THR A 45 41.27 13.74 -1.39
N ALA A 46 41.32 12.46 -1.78
CA ALA A 46 41.68 12.08 -3.14
C ALA A 46 40.44 12.16 -4.05
N LEU A 47 40.58 12.81 -5.21
CA LEU A 47 39.55 12.80 -6.25
C LEU A 47 39.21 11.34 -6.63
N PRO A 48 37.92 10.98 -6.83
CA PRO A 48 37.56 9.62 -7.16
C PRO A 48 38.27 9.20 -8.46
N ALA A 49 38.88 8.01 -8.42
CA ALA A 49 39.37 7.35 -9.62
C ALA A 49 38.19 6.94 -10.51
N ASP A 50 38.49 6.88 -11.81
CA ASP A 50 37.62 6.66 -12.97
C ASP A 50 36.43 5.69 -12.75
N ASP A 51 35.33 5.96 -13.46
CA ASP A 51 34.02 5.30 -13.31
C ASP A 51 34.14 3.78 -13.34
N SER A 52 34.12 3.16 -12.15
CA SER A 52 33.89 1.73 -12.05
C SER A 52 32.44 1.47 -12.45
N LYS A 53 32.25 0.63 -13.47
CA LYS A 53 30.93 0.23 -13.97
C LYS A 53 30.13 -0.35 -12.79
N GLY A 54 29.20 0.44 -12.25
CA GLY A 54 28.35 0.05 -11.14
C GLY A 54 27.58 -1.24 -11.47
N PRO A 55 27.08 -1.96 -10.46
CA PRO A 55 26.27 -3.15 -10.69
C PRO A 55 25.13 -2.83 -11.67
N GLU A 56 24.97 -3.67 -12.70
CA GLU A 56 23.89 -3.50 -13.67
C GLU A 56 22.55 -3.51 -12.94
N TYR A 57 21.88 -2.35 -12.95
CA TYR A 57 20.55 -2.20 -12.39
C TYR A 57 19.60 -3.15 -13.12
N SER A 58 19.27 -4.26 -12.46
CA SER A 58 18.36 -5.29 -12.98
C SER A 58 16.89 -4.98 -12.64
N GLY A 59 16.62 -3.79 -12.11
CA GLY A 59 15.29 -3.35 -11.67
C GLY A 59 14.42 -2.85 -12.82
N ALA A 60 13.22 -2.37 -12.48
CA ALA A 60 12.25 -1.90 -13.47
C ALA A 60 12.80 -0.70 -14.27
N ALA A 61 12.65 -0.72 -15.59
CA ALA A 61 13.07 0.37 -16.45
C ALA A 61 12.48 1.71 -15.99
N ILE A 62 13.34 2.71 -15.78
CA ILE A 62 12.91 4.07 -15.43
C ILE A 62 12.30 4.69 -16.67
N LEU A 63 10.97 4.60 -16.79
CA LEU A 63 10.23 5.30 -17.84
C LEU A 63 9.89 6.71 -17.33
N PRO A 64 10.25 7.79 -18.04
CA PRO A 64 9.77 9.12 -17.71
C PRO A 64 8.24 9.11 -17.79
N VAL A 65 7.59 9.38 -16.66
CA VAL A 65 6.14 9.55 -16.62
C VAL A 65 5.83 10.93 -17.19
N SER A 66 5.23 10.97 -18.38
CA SER A 66 4.55 12.15 -18.88
C SER A 66 3.40 12.49 -17.93
N GLU A 67 3.28 13.77 -17.57
CA GLU A 67 2.26 14.31 -16.67
C GLU A 67 0.84 14.12 -17.22
N GLN A 68 0.32 12.91 -17.10
CA GLN A 68 -1.10 12.71 -16.98
C GLN A 68 -1.34 12.22 -15.56
N LEU A 69 -1.30 13.18 -14.63
CA LEU A 69 -1.99 13.07 -13.35
C LEU A 69 -3.48 12.86 -13.66
N GLY A 70 -3.85 11.61 -13.92
CA GLY A 70 -5.24 11.24 -13.95
C GLY A 70 -5.82 11.59 -12.58
N ARG A 71 -6.71 12.58 -12.56
CA ARG A 71 -7.45 12.96 -11.36
C ARG A 71 -8.26 11.75 -10.91
N PHE A 72 -7.78 11.01 -9.92
CA PHE A 72 -8.45 9.83 -9.41
C PHE A 72 -8.61 9.89 -7.89
N PRO A 73 -9.84 9.76 -7.38
CA PRO A 73 -10.09 9.70 -5.96
C PRO A 73 -9.78 8.29 -5.48
N THR A 74 -8.51 8.01 -5.19
CA THR A 74 -8.18 7.13 -4.07
C THR A 74 -7.57 8.02 -3.01
N TYR A 75 -8.44 8.73 -2.29
CA TYR A 75 -8.09 9.50 -1.09
C TYR A 75 -7.97 8.57 0.12
N ASP A 76 -7.42 7.37 -0.08
CA ASP A 76 -6.71 6.73 1.02
C ASP A 76 -5.56 7.68 1.30
N ILE A 77 -5.33 8.06 2.55
CA ILE A 77 -4.07 8.73 2.88
C ILE A 77 -3.01 7.72 2.45
N GLU A 78 -2.28 8.03 1.37
CA GLU A 78 -1.15 7.21 0.99
C GLU A 78 -0.14 7.36 2.11
N ASP A 79 -0.19 6.41 3.05
CA ASP A 79 0.85 6.22 4.03
C ASP A 79 2.06 5.71 3.26
N PHE A 80 2.94 6.64 2.91
CA PHE A 80 4.27 6.33 2.44
C PHE A 80 5.18 6.17 3.64
N GLU A 81 6.02 5.15 3.59
CA GLU A 81 7.08 5.04 4.58
C GLU A 81 8.27 5.86 4.13
N ASP A 82 8.56 6.93 4.87
CA ASP A 82 9.75 7.73 4.66
C ASP A 82 10.69 7.70 5.87
N TYR A 83 11.96 7.90 5.55
CA TYR A 83 13.07 7.88 6.50
C TYR A 83 14.13 8.91 6.12
N ILE A 84 14.73 9.53 7.13
CA ILE A 84 16.08 10.10 7.01
C ILE A 84 17.04 9.04 7.53
N LEU A 85 17.86 8.49 6.64
CA LEU A 85 18.88 7.49 6.97
C LEU A 85 20.22 8.18 7.15
N VAL A 86 20.76 8.08 8.37
CA VAL A 86 22.05 8.67 8.76
C VAL A 86 23.12 7.59 8.68
N PHE A 87 24.24 7.86 8.03
CA PHE A 87 25.38 6.95 8.05
C PHE A 87 26.14 7.04 9.39
N PRO A 88 26.89 6.00 9.79
CA PRO A 88 27.84 6.10 10.89
C PRO A 88 28.74 7.34 10.76
N ALA A 89 29.01 8.05 11.86
CA ALA A 89 29.67 9.36 11.82
C ALA A 89 31.09 9.31 11.19
N ASP A 90 31.76 8.18 11.34
CA ASP A 90 33.08 7.86 10.77
C ASP A 90 33.05 7.56 9.26
N SER A 91 31.87 7.39 8.66
CA SER A 91 31.73 7.18 7.21
C SER A 91 32.06 8.40 6.35
N GLY A 92 31.92 9.61 6.92
CA GLY A 92 32.01 10.87 6.17
C GLY A 92 30.86 11.11 5.18
N LEU A 93 29.83 10.26 5.17
CA LEU A 93 28.70 10.35 4.23
C LEU A 93 27.54 11.18 4.82
N PRO A 94 26.90 12.06 4.04
CA PRO A 94 25.75 12.84 4.50
C PRO A 94 24.50 11.94 4.65
N PRO A 95 23.56 12.30 5.54
CA PRO A 95 22.26 11.63 5.62
C PRO A 95 21.49 11.69 4.30
N VAL A 96 20.69 10.66 4.03
CA VAL A 96 19.83 10.56 2.83
C VAL A 96 18.37 10.45 3.21
N TYR A 97 17.50 11.15 2.48
CA TYR A 97 16.05 10.98 2.57
C TYR A 97 15.63 9.86 1.61
N VAL A 98 14.90 8.88 2.13
CA VAL A 98 14.40 7.73 1.37
C VAL A 98 12.90 7.62 1.59
N MET A 99 12.16 7.52 0.48
CA MET A 99 10.73 7.26 0.48
C MET A 99 10.49 5.93 -0.21
N PHE A 100 9.88 4.99 0.50
CA PHE A 100 9.46 3.71 -0.07
C PHE A 100 8.13 3.89 -0.80
N ASN A 101 8.01 3.22 -1.95
CA ASN A 101 6.74 3.16 -2.65
C ASN A 101 5.71 2.42 -1.79
N SER A 102 4.43 2.80 -1.89
CA SER A 102 3.39 2.08 -1.15
C SER A 102 3.39 0.59 -1.56
N PRO A 103 3.31 -0.35 -0.61
CA PRO A 103 3.20 -1.78 -0.91
C PRO A 103 2.06 -2.14 -1.87
N ARG A 104 1.05 -1.25 -1.99
CA ARG A 104 -0.06 -1.37 -2.95
C ARG A 104 0.36 -1.32 -4.41
N TYR A 105 1.53 -0.80 -4.71
CA TYR A 105 2.09 -0.71 -6.06
C TYR A 105 3.05 -1.84 -6.40
N LEU A 106 3.31 -2.75 -5.44
CA LEU A 106 4.12 -3.93 -5.65
C LEU A 106 3.24 -5.15 -5.97
N PRO A 107 3.74 -6.13 -6.74
CA PRO A 107 3.03 -7.38 -6.96
C PRO A 107 2.77 -8.13 -5.66
N GLY A 108 1.69 -8.91 -5.63
CA GLY A 108 1.42 -9.81 -4.51
C GLY A 108 0.39 -10.87 -4.83
N VAL A 109 0.40 -11.90 -3.99
CA VAL A 109 -0.45 -13.09 -4.12
C VAL A 109 -1.61 -12.99 -3.15
N VAL A 110 -2.81 -13.24 -3.64
CA VAL A 110 -4.03 -13.19 -2.83
C VAL A 110 -4.05 -14.34 -1.81
N SER A 111 -4.29 -14.00 -0.55
CA SER A 111 -4.42 -14.92 0.57
C SER A 111 -5.76 -14.70 1.31
N GLY A 112 -6.08 -15.56 2.29
CA GLY A 112 -7.26 -15.41 3.14
C GLY A 112 -8.51 -16.14 2.68
N PHE A 113 -9.53 -16.14 3.55
CA PHE A 113 -10.74 -16.98 3.41
C PHE A 113 -11.99 -16.20 3.04
N GLY A 114 -12.05 -14.91 3.33
CA GLY A 114 -13.25 -14.09 3.18
C GLY A 114 -14.30 -14.37 4.26
N GLY A 115 -15.38 -13.62 4.22
CA GLY A 115 -16.53 -13.76 5.14
C GLY A 115 -17.72 -14.44 4.49
N ASP A 116 -18.79 -14.63 5.26
CA ASP A 116 -20.04 -15.17 4.74
C ASP A 116 -20.63 -14.29 3.63
N ILE A 117 -21.38 -14.93 2.73
CA ILE A 117 -22.14 -14.21 1.72
C ILE A 117 -23.29 -13.47 2.39
N ASP A 118 -23.40 -12.17 2.13
CA ASP A 118 -24.43 -11.32 2.71
C ASP A 118 -25.15 -10.51 1.62
N PRO A 119 -26.42 -10.81 1.34
CA PRO A 119 -27.21 -10.02 0.39
C PRO A 119 -27.39 -8.54 0.78
N GLN A 120 -27.13 -8.19 2.05
CA GLN A 120 -27.23 -6.83 2.60
C GLN A 120 -25.84 -6.16 2.76
N TRP A 121 -24.79 -6.67 2.11
CA TRP A 121 -23.44 -6.14 2.23
C TRP A 121 -23.36 -4.63 1.91
N GLU A 122 -24.18 -4.11 0.98
CA GLU A 122 -24.21 -2.67 0.65
C GLU A 122 -24.60 -1.82 1.87
N THR A 123 -25.59 -2.27 2.66
CA THR A 123 -26.04 -1.56 3.86
C THR A 123 -25.05 -1.73 5.01
N LYS A 124 -24.48 -2.92 5.20
CA LYS A 124 -23.50 -3.17 6.27
C LYS A 124 -22.16 -2.48 6.06
N ALA A 125 -21.83 -2.09 4.81
CA ALA A 125 -20.65 -1.31 4.50
C ALA A 125 -20.65 0.10 5.14
N SER A 126 -21.77 0.55 5.69
CA SER A 126 -21.90 1.81 6.43
C SER A 126 -21.61 1.70 7.94
N ALA A 127 -21.20 0.53 8.44
CA ALA A 127 -21.01 0.27 9.87
C ALA A 127 -19.76 -0.54 10.18
N GLY A 128 -19.29 -0.46 11.44
CA GLY A 128 -18.16 -1.25 11.94
C GLY A 128 -16.90 -1.11 11.08
N LEU A 129 -16.31 -2.24 10.69
CA LEU A 129 -15.14 -2.30 9.80
C LEU A 129 -15.53 -2.38 8.30
N GLY A 130 -16.82 -2.24 8.01
CA GLY A 130 -17.41 -2.48 6.70
C GLY A 130 -17.81 -3.94 6.48
N SER A 131 -18.25 -4.24 5.27
CA SER A 131 -18.64 -5.59 4.86
C SER A 131 -17.43 -6.40 4.42
N PRO A 132 -17.25 -7.64 4.89
CA PRO A 132 -16.14 -8.48 4.45
C PRO A 132 -16.28 -8.83 2.96
N ILE A 133 -15.16 -9.15 2.32
CA ILE A 133 -15.19 -9.75 0.99
C ILE A 133 -15.77 -11.18 1.12
N PRO A 134 -16.80 -11.57 0.35
CA PRO A 134 -17.40 -12.89 0.48
C PRO A 134 -16.43 -14.04 0.16
N ALA A 135 -16.56 -15.17 0.85
CA ALA A 135 -15.69 -16.33 0.71
C ALA A 135 -15.69 -16.90 -0.72
N VAL A 136 -16.83 -16.86 -1.42
CA VAL A 136 -16.92 -17.25 -2.83
C VAL A 136 -16.04 -16.39 -3.75
N VAL A 137 -15.84 -15.12 -3.41
CA VAL A 137 -14.91 -14.23 -4.10
C VAL A 137 -13.48 -14.53 -3.67
N ALA A 138 -13.26 -14.82 -2.40
CA ALA A 138 -11.95 -15.19 -1.89
C ALA A 138 -11.42 -16.47 -2.55
N ASP A 139 -12.20 -17.54 -2.57
CA ASP A 139 -11.86 -18.81 -3.21
C ASP A 139 -11.52 -18.64 -4.68
N ALA A 140 -12.28 -17.81 -5.40
CA ALA A 140 -12.04 -17.55 -6.81
C ALA A 140 -10.75 -16.75 -7.08
N LEU A 141 -10.27 -15.97 -6.12
CA LEU A 141 -9.10 -15.09 -6.29
C LEU A 141 -7.84 -15.59 -5.57
N ARG A 142 -7.98 -16.47 -4.56
CA ARG A 142 -6.88 -17.01 -3.74
C ARG A 142 -5.81 -17.65 -4.61
N GLY A 143 -4.55 -17.39 -4.26
CA GLY A 143 -3.38 -17.91 -4.97
C GLY A 143 -3.08 -17.20 -6.30
N LYS A 144 -3.93 -16.28 -6.77
CA LYS A 144 -3.62 -15.47 -7.96
C LYS A 144 -2.70 -14.32 -7.59
N GLU A 145 -1.76 -14.04 -8.48
CA GLU A 145 -0.89 -12.88 -8.38
C GLU A 145 -1.47 -11.69 -9.13
N TYR A 146 -1.34 -10.49 -8.55
CA TYR A 146 -1.67 -9.23 -9.20
C TYR A 146 -0.47 -8.29 -9.12
N ALA A 147 -0.15 -7.62 -10.22
CA ALA A 147 0.96 -6.68 -10.27
C ALA A 147 0.82 -5.46 -9.33
N GLN A 148 -0.42 -5.08 -9.00
CA GLN A 148 -0.74 -3.95 -8.13
C GLN A 148 -2.12 -4.15 -7.46
N PHE A 149 -2.31 -3.60 -6.28
CA PHE A 149 -3.55 -3.71 -5.48
C PHE A 149 -4.76 -3.16 -6.23
N ARG A 150 -4.58 -2.15 -7.10
CA ARG A 150 -5.65 -1.64 -7.97
C ARG A 150 -6.23 -2.73 -8.87
N ASN A 151 -5.38 -3.60 -9.43
CA ASN A 151 -5.84 -4.69 -10.29
C ASN A 151 -6.61 -5.73 -9.49
N PHE A 152 -6.16 -5.98 -8.26
CA PHE A 152 -6.86 -6.84 -7.33
C PHE A 152 -8.25 -6.28 -6.94
N LYS A 153 -8.37 -5.00 -6.59
CA LYS A 153 -9.69 -4.35 -6.34
C LYS A 153 -10.64 -4.50 -7.53
N ARG A 154 -10.14 -4.34 -8.76
CA ARG A 154 -10.94 -4.54 -9.97
C ARG A 154 -11.40 -6.00 -10.12
N ALA A 155 -10.55 -6.96 -9.76
CA ALA A 155 -10.88 -8.37 -9.78
C ALA A 155 -11.95 -8.73 -8.74
N ILE A 156 -11.86 -8.19 -7.52
CA ILE A 156 -12.89 -8.35 -6.48
C ILE A 156 -14.26 -7.92 -7.03
N TRP A 157 -14.37 -6.71 -7.59
CA TRP A 157 -15.65 -6.23 -8.13
C TRP A 157 -16.18 -7.09 -9.29
N ARG A 158 -15.30 -7.51 -10.20
CA ARG A 158 -15.69 -8.41 -11.30
C ARG A 158 -16.19 -9.75 -10.77
N GLU A 159 -15.54 -10.29 -9.76
CA GLU A 159 -15.91 -11.58 -9.18
C GLU A 159 -17.23 -11.48 -8.44
N MET A 160 -17.42 -10.44 -7.60
CA MET A 160 -18.72 -10.15 -6.97
C MET A 160 -19.86 -10.10 -7.99
N SER A 161 -19.61 -9.58 -9.19
CA SER A 161 -20.64 -9.44 -10.24
C SER A 161 -21.16 -10.75 -10.84
N LYS A 162 -20.50 -11.88 -10.54
CA LYS A 162 -20.86 -13.21 -11.03
C LYS A 162 -21.82 -13.96 -10.10
N HIS A 163 -21.96 -13.51 -8.86
CA HIS A 163 -22.73 -14.21 -7.82
C HIS A 163 -24.09 -13.53 -7.62
N ALA A 164 -25.16 -14.27 -7.85
CA ALA A 164 -26.52 -13.73 -7.78
C ALA A 164 -26.86 -13.27 -6.36
N GLU A 165 -26.43 -14.01 -5.34
CA GLU A 165 -26.70 -13.67 -3.93
C GLU A 165 -26.00 -12.37 -3.49
N ILE A 166 -24.90 -11.98 -4.14
CA ILE A 166 -24.21 -10.70 -3.90
C ILE A 166 -24.91 -9.55 -4.64
N THR A 167 -25.42 -9.81 -5.85
CA THR A 167 -25.96 -8.77 -6.74
C THR A 167 -27.46 -8.56 -6.61
N GLN A 168 -28.19 -9.44 -5.92
CA GLN A 168 -29.65 -9.45 -5.84
C GLN A 168 -30.25 -8.11 -5.36
N GLY A 169 -29.60 -7.45 -4.39
CA GLY A 169 -30.04 -6.16 -3.85
C GLY A 169 -29.51 -4.94 -4.60
N MET A 170 -28.60 -5.12 -5.55
CA MET A 170 -27.89 -4.03 -6.21
C MET A 170 -28.72 -3.43 -7.35
N SER A 171 -28.60 -2.10 -7.55
CA SER A 171 -29.15 -1.46 -8.74
C SER A 171 -28.48 -1.96 -10.03
N GLU A 172 -29.21 -2.00 -11.14
CA GLU A 172 -28.66 -2.37 -12.46
C GLU A 172 -27.42 -1.55 -12.85
N ARG A 173 -27.42 -0.26 -12.49
CA ARG A 173 -26.29 0.64 -12.68
C ARG A 173 -25.06 0.14 -11.92
N ASN A 174 -25.20 -0.22 -10.66
CA ASN A 174 -24.10 -0.73 -9.84
C ASN A 174 -23.62 -2.10 -10.36
N ILE A 175 -24.53 -2.98 -10.77
CA ILE A 175 -24.19 -4.27 -11.42
C ILE A 175 -23.33 -4.04 -12.67
N LYS A 176 -23.71 -3.08 -13.53
CA LYS A 176 -22.93 -2.74 -14.73
C LYS A 176 -21.52 -2.23 -14.39
N LEU A 177 -21.36 -1.47 -13.31
CA LEU A 177 -20.07 -0.97 -12.85
C LEU A 177 -19.17 -2.11 -12.38
N ILE A 178 -19.67 -2.98 -11.51
CA ILE A 178 -18.86 -4.06 -10.94
C ILE A 178 -18.47 -5.11 -11.99
N LYS A 179 -19.32 -5.37 -13.01
CA LYS A 179 -18.96 -6.18 -14.19
C LYS A 179 -17.75 -5.62 -14.95
N GLN A 180 -17.56 -4.30 -14.95
CA GLN A 180 -16.40 -3.65 -15.56
C GLN A 180 -15.17 -3.62 -14.63
N GLY A 181 -15.32 -4.08 -13.39
CA GLY A 181 -14.33 -3.97 -12.31
C GLY A 181 -14.28 -2.59 -11.68
N LYS A 182 -15.33 -1.78 -11.81
CA LYS A 182 -15.44 -0.48 -11.16
C LYS A 182 -16.22 -0.63 -9.86
N ALA A 183 -15.86 0.15 -8.85
CA ALA A 183 -16.61 0.20 -7.61
C ALA A 183 -18.06 0.66 -7.86
N PRO A 184 -19.05 0.09 -7.15
CA PRO A 184 -20.42 0.57 -7.18
C PRO A 184 -20.55 1.94 -6.48
N ILE A 185 -21.63 2.66 -6.76
CA ILE A 185 -21.92 3.97 -6.18
C ILE A 185 -22.62 3.77 -4.83
N ALA A 186 -22.12 4.43 -3.79
CA ALA A 186 -22.71 4.43 -2.46
C ALA A 186 -23.96 5.33 -2.39
N PRO A 187 -24.91 5.06 -1.47
CA PRO A 187 -26.08 5.92 -1.24
C PRO A 187 -25.66 7.38 -0.99
N ASN A 188 -26.45 8.35 -1.45
CA ASN A 188 -26.10 9.78 -1.33
C ASN A 188 -25.82 10.22 0.11
N ALA A 189 -26.56 9.66 1.09
CA ALA A 189 -26.35 9.94 2.52
C ALA A 189 -25.00 9.45 3.06
N GLU A 190 -24.37 8.50 2.36
CA GLU A 190 -23.13 7.83 2.74
C GLU A 190 -21.93 8.28 1.89
N GLN A 191 -22.14 9.25 0.98
CA GLN A 191 -21.08 9.94 0.26
C GLN A 191 -20.47 11.03 1.15
N LYS A 192 -19.15 11.27 1.01
CA LYS A 192 -18.43 12.20 1.90
C LYS A 192 -17.32 12.91 1.15
N ASN A 193 -17.21 14.23 1.28
CA ASN A 193 -16.12 15.04 0.71
C ASN A 193 -15.86 14.78 -0.81
N GLY A 194 -16.92 14.60 -1.58
CA GLY A 194 -16.85 14.30 -3.03
C GLY A 194 -16.51 12.84 -3.38
N ARG A 195 -16.27 11.97 -2.39
CA ARG A 195 -16.14 10.51 -2.57
C ARG A 195 -17.53 9.88 -2.65
N ARG A 196 -17.77 9.16 -3.74
CA ARG A 196 -19.12 8.66 -4.11
C ARG A 196 -19.25 7.16 -4.24
N TRP A 197 -18.14 6.45 -4.34
CA TRP A 197 -18.12 5.01 -4.60
C TRP A 197 -17.78 4.25 -3.34
N TYR A 198 -18.25 3.01 -3.22
CA TYR A 198 -17.76 2.10 -2.18
C TYR A 198 -16.25 1.91 -2.32
N GLU A 199 -15.59 1.73 -1.20
CA GLU A 199 -14.14 1.65 -1.08
C GLU A 199 -13.74 0.35 -0.41
N ILE A 200 -12.61 -0.22 -0.81
CA ILE A 200 -12.03 -1.40 -0.18
C ILE A 200 -10.88 -0.89 0.68
N HIS A 201 -11.04 -0.99 1.99
CA HIS A 201 -10.13 -0.52 3.03
C HIS A 201 -9.36 -1.69 3.65
N HIS A 202 -8.11 -1.46 4.04
CA HIS A 202 -7.32 -2.40 4.84
C HIS A 202 -7.65 -2.24 6.33
N ILE A 203 -8.26 -3.25 6.95
CA ILE A 203 -8.68 -3.24 8.36
C ILE A 203 -7.49 -3.00 9.29
N SER A 204 -6.44 -3.80 9.12
CA SER A 204 -5.12 -3.57 9.69
C SER A 204 -4.32 -2.74 8.69
N LEU A 205 -3.87 -1.57 9.13
CA LEU A 205 -3.13 -0.63 8.30
C LEU A 205 -1.86 -1.27 7.73
N ILE A 206 -1.58 -1.01 6.45
CA ILE A 206 -0.35 -1.47 5.79
C ILE A 206 0.88 -0.89 6.49
N SER A 207 0.80 0.38 6.94
CA SER A 207 1.85 1.05 7.72
C SER A 207 2.12 0.40 9.09
N LYS A 208 1.26 -0.51 9.53
CA LYS A 208 1.43 -1.32 10.75
C LYS A 208 1.61 -2.81 10.45
N GLY A 209 2.04 -3.15 9.22
CA GLY A 209 2.27 -4.53 8.79
C GLY A 209 1.04 -5.28 8.31
N GLY A 210 -0.08 -4.59 8.06
CA GLY A 210 -1.28 -5.20 7.49
C GLY A 210 -1.03 -5.74 6.07
N ASP A 211 -1.50 -6.96 5.81
CA ASP A 211 -1.35 -7.60 4.50
C ASP A 211 -2.12 -6.83 3.41
N VAL A 212 -1.44 -6.54 2.30
CA VAL A 212 -1.99 -5.80 1.16
C VAL A 212 -2.98 -6.65 0.36
N TYR A 213 -2.68 -7.94 0.18
CA TYR A 213 -3.43 -8.87 -0.68
C TYR A 213 -4.20 -9.94 0.10
N GLY A 214 -4.06 -9.96 1.43
CA GLY A 214 -4.86 -10.80 2.31
C GLY A 214 -6.29 -10.32 2.39
N ILE A 215 -7.22 -11.14 1.89
CA ILE A 215 -8.64 -10.80 1.80
C ILE A 215 -9.27 -10.56 3.16
N ASP A 216 -8.84 -11.28 4.19
CA ASP A 216 -9.35 -11.14 5.55
C ASP A 216 -8.96 -9.78 6.16
N ASN A 217 -7.97 -9.11 5.58
CA ASN A 217 -7.59 -7.76 5.95
C ASN A 217 -8.39 -6.69 5.19
N LEU A 218 -9.39 -7.05 4.39
CA LEU A 218 -10.15 -6.11 3.56
C LEU A 218 -11.60 -5.94 4.02
N GLY A 219 -12.05 -4.69 4.08
CA GLY A 219 -13.46 -4.34 4.33
C GLY A 219 -14.00 -3.39 3.26
N ILE A 220 -15.18 -3.70 2.72
CA ILE A 220 -15.93 -2.81 1.83
C ILE A 220 -16.67 -1.78 2.68
N ASN A 221 -16.38 -0.50 2.44
CA ASN A 221 -16.92 0.60 3.22
C ASN A 221 -17.58 1.65 2.32
N THR A 222 -18.56 2.36 2.87
CA THR A 222 -18.99 3.63 2.28
C THR A 222 -17.96 4.72 2.53
N PRO A 223 -17.92 5.78 1.71
CA PRO A 223 -17.05 6.92 1.97
C PRO A 223 -17.22 7.54 3.36
N ALA A 224 -18.47 7.69 3.82
CA ALA A 224 -18.75 8.20 5.15
C ALA A 224 -18.20 7.29 6.25
N GLN A 225 -18.41 5.98 6.15
CA GLN A 225 -17.91 5.05 7.16
C GLN A 225 -16.38 4.97 7.17
N HIS A 226 -15.76 4.92 6.00
CA HIS A 226 -14.32 4.91 5.89
C HIS A 226 -13.67 6.19 6.45
N ASP A 227 -14.31 7.36 6.30
CA ASP A 227 -13.87 8.59 6.97
C ASP A 227 -13.97 8.48 8.50
N ARG A 228 -15.04 7.87 9.04
CA ARG A 228 -15.18 7.62 10.49
C ARG A 228 -14.09 6.70 11.02
N ILE A 229 -13.81 5.59 10.34
CA ILE A 229 -12.73 4.65 10.72
C ILE A 229 -11.39 5.40 10.82
N HIS A 230 -11.04 6.20 9.81
CA HIS A 230 -9.80 6.98 9.85
C HIS A 230 -9.78 8.06 10.95
N GLN A 231 -10.92 8.67 11.28
CA GLN A 231 -11.01 9.58 12.42
C GLN A 231 -10.75 8.87 13.74
N GLU A 232 -11.29 7.67 13.93
CA GLU A 232 -11.06 6.85 15.14
C GLU A 232 -9.61 6.40 15.26
N ILE A 233 -9.01 5.94 14.16
CA ILE A 233 -7.59 5.56 14.11
C ILE A 233 -6.70 6.73 14.57
N ARG A 234 -6.89 7.93 13.98
CA ARG A 234 -6.12 9.13 14.37
C ARG A 234 -6.30 9.46 15.85
N LYS A 235 -7.53 9.41 16.35
CA LYS A 235 -7.83 9.71 17.75
C LYS A 235 -7.18 8.70 18.71
N ASN A 236 -7.07 7.44 18.31
CA ASN A 236 -6.41 6.40 19.10
C ASN A 236 -4.89 6.53 19.08
N GLU A 237 -4.30 7.01 17.97
CA GLU A 237 -2.85 7.28 17.88
C GLU A 237 -2.42 8.53 18.67
N GLU A 238 -3.33 9.48 18.89
CA GLU A 238 -3.10 10.68 19.70
C GLU A 238 -3.26 10.45 21.21
N ARG A 239 -3.73 9.27 21.65
CA ARG A 239 -3.81 8.94 23.09
C ARG A 239 -2.42 8.53 23.61
N PRO A 240 -1.93 9.18 24.69
CA PRO A 240 -0.62 8.91 25.27
C PRO A 240 -0.53 7.53 25.93
#